data_AF-A0A671KRH8-F1
#
_entry.id   AF-A0A671KRH8-F1
#
_cell.length_a   1.000
_cell.length_b   1.000
_cell.length_c   1.000
_cell.angle_alpha   90.00
_cell.angle_beta   90.00
_cell.angle_gamma   90.00
#
_symmetry.space_group_name_H-M   'P 1'
#
loop_
_entity.id
_entity.type
_entity.pdbx_description
1 polymer ?
#
loop_
_entity_poly.entity_id
_entity_poly.type
_entity_poly.pdbx_seq_one_letter_code
_entity_poly.pdbx_strand_id
1 'polypeptide(L)'
;LYVIYVIYLCIYFYILPLQSAGQKDAKMFAVTVCVCTDLPSVQQEIVDVHNAYRRAVEPTASNMLKMVNHSLIIHILNMHLRYEMGENLFKASAVYSWTDVINAWHSEVNNYEYPTGSTNGQVIGHYIQVVWYSSYEVGCAVAQCGSSYFYGCHYYRAKCISVFTNPCPYINTFSNCDELKEMATCDHSLVSQWCPASCLCEDKIVPIARK
;
A
#
# COMPACT_ATOMS: atom_id res chain seq x y z
N LEU A 1 10.91 -8.83 -6.44
CA LEU A 1 12.05 -9.28 -7.29
C LEU A 1 11.65 -9.43 -8.76
N TYR A 2 10.51 -10.05 -9.08
CA TYR A 2 10.13 -10.33 -10.46
C TYR A 2 9.77 -9.09 -11.29
N VAL A 3 9.25 -8.01 -10.70
CA VAL A 3 8.74 -6.87 -11.49
C VAL A 3 9.70 -5.70 -11.58
N ILE A 4 10.54 -5.45 -10.56
CA ILE A 4 11.80 -4.74 -10.84
C ILE A 4 12.57 -5.57 -11.85
N TYR A 5 12.63 -6.90 -11.80
CA TYR A 5 13.26 -7.68 -12.89
C TYR A 5 12.54 -7.50 -14.23
N VAL A 6 11.20 -7.42 -14.34
CA VAL A 6 10.49 -7.17 -15.61
C VAL A 6 10.64 -5.73 -16.11
N ILE A 7 10.66 -4.73 -15.21
CA ILE A 7 10.94 -3.32 -15.53
C ILE A 7 12.43 -3.17 -15.88
N TYR A 8 13.32 -3.85 -15.18
CA TYR A 8 14.77 -3.90 -15.40
C TYR A 8 15.12 -4.74 -16.63
N LEU A 9 14.31 -5.74 -17.00
CA LEU A 9 14.37 -6.47 -18.27
C LEU A 9 13.77 -5.62 -19.40
N CYS A 10 12.70 -4.84 -19.17
CA CYS A 10 12.28 -3.80 -20.10
C CYS A 10 13.44 -2.83 -20.35
N ILE A 11 14.13 -2.40 -19.29
CA ILE A 11 15.34 -1.56 -19.39
C ILE A 11 16.47 -2.32 -20.12
N TYR A 12 16.79 -3.56 -19.77
CA TYR A 12 17.96 -4.26 -20.31
C TYR A 12 17.76 -4.79 -21.73
N PHE A 13 16.58 -5.33 -22.07
CA PHE A 13 16.26 -5.88 -23.39
C PHE A 13 15.72 -4.85 -24.39
N TYR A 14 15.11 -3.74 -23.92
CA TYR A 14 14.62 -2.69 -24.81
C TYR A 14 15.44 -1.39 -24.75
N ILE A 15 16.12 -1.01 -23.65
CA ILE A 15 16.91 0.24 -23.60
C ILE A 15 18.37 0.07 -24.08
N LEU A 16 19.04 -1.06 -23.83
CA LEU A 16 20.43 -1.24 -24.32
C LEU A 16 20.55 -1.23 -25.86
N PRO A 17 19.59 -1.76 -26.64
CA PRO A 17 19.58 -1.55 -28.09
C PRO A 17 19.06 -0.16 -28.52
N LEU A 18 18.41 0.61 -27.62
CA LEU A 18 17.77 1.91 -27.91
C LEU A 18 18.40 3.08 -27.12
N GLN A 19 19.70 2.99 -26.84
CA GLN A 19 20.44 4.00 -26.07
C GLN A 19 20.67 5.33 -26.81
N SER A 20 20.05 5.56 -27.97
CA SER A 20 20.18 6.82 -28.71
C SER A 20 18.90 7.65 -28.88
N ALA A 21 17.70 7.20 -28.45
CA ALA A 21 16.49 8.00 -28.68
C ALA A 21 15.37 7.99 -27.60
N GLY A 22 15.09 6.90 -26.87
CA GLY A 22 13.77 6.76 -26.20
C GLY A 22 13.60 7.24 -24.74
N GLN A 23 14.68 7.35 -23.94
CA GLN A 23 14.54 7.57 -22.49
C GLN A 23 14.29 9.04 -22.09
N LYS A 24 14.73 9.99 -22.92
CA LYS A 24 14.40 11.41 -22.74
C LYS A 24 12.93 11.68 -23.06
N ASP A 25 12.38 10.98 -24.04
CA ASP A 25 11.02 11.17 -24.52
C ASP A 25 9.98 10.57 -23.55
N ALA A 26 10.25 9.40 -22.96
CA ALA A 26 9.35 8.81 -21.95
C ALA A 26 9.24 9.66 -20.68
N LYS A 27 10.36 10.24 -20.21
CA LYS A 27 10.37 11.15 -19.05
C LYS A 27 9.67 12.48 -19.38
N MET A 28 9.92 13.05 -20.56
CA MET A 28 9.25 14.25 -21.05
C MET A 28 7.74 14.04 -21.21
N PHE A 29 7.34 12.89 -21.75
CA PHE A 29 5.95 12.49 -21.89
C PHE A 29 5.29 12.37 -20.52
N ALA A 30 5.87 11.60 -19.59
CA ALA A 30 5.37 11.46 -18.22
C ALA A 30 5.22 12.79 -17.47
N VAL A 31 6.11 13.75 -17.70
CA VAL A 31 6.01 15.12 -17.15
C VAL A 31 4.84 15.89 -17.79
N THR A 32 4.65 15.76 -19.10
CA THR A 32 3.57 16.42 -19.85
C THR A 32 2.18 15.91 -19.45
N VAL A 33 2.07 14.62 -19.14
CA VAL A 33 0.83 13.98 -18.66
C VAL A 33 0.73 13.90 -17.13
N CYS A 34 1.61 14.58 -16.38
CA CYS A 34 1.60 14.72 -14.92
C CYS A 34 1.62 13.40 -14.12
N VAL A 35 2.33 12.37 -14.61
CA VAL A 35 2.47 11.06 -13.92
C VAL A 35 3.90 10.76 -13.48
N CYS A 36 4.84 11.68 -13.73
CA CYS A 36 6.24 11.54 -13.37
C CYS A 36 6.43 11.56 -11.85
N THR A 37 6.84 10.43 -11.27
CA THR A 37 7.03 10.29 -9.82
C THR A 37 8.30 10.95 -9.28
N ASP A 38 9.11 11.59 -10.15
CA ASP A 38 10.19 12.50 -9.73
C ASP A 38 9.64 13.87 -9.27
N LEU A 39 8.40 14.22 -9.66
CA LEU A 39 7.77 15.48 -9.28
C LEU A 39 7.20 15.40 -7.86
N PRO A 40 7.55 16.31 -6.94
CA PRO A 40 7.02 16.32 -5.58
C PRO A 40 5.49 16.41 -5.52
N SER A 41 4.86 17.09 -6.48
CA SER A 41 3.40 17.18 -6.56
C SER A 41 2.74 15.82 -6.82
N VAL A 42 3.34 14.99 -7.68
CA VAL A 42 2.84 13.64 -7.99
C VAL A 42 3.09 12.70 -6.81
N GLN A 43 4.26 12.80 -6.16
CA GLN A 43 4.54 12.07 -4.93
C GLN A 43 3.53 12.40 -3.82
N GLN A 44 3.19 13.69 -3.69
CA GLN A 44 2.20 14.15 -2.72
C GLN A 44 0.79 13.67 -3.07
N GLU A 45 0.38 13.72 -4.34
CA GLU A 45 -0.88 13.14 -4.82
C GLU A 45 -1.01 11.68 -4.41
N ILE A 46 0.00 10.86 -4.70
CA ILE A 46 0.02 9.44 -4.35
C ILE A 46 -0.20 9.27 -2.84
N VAL A 47 0.58 9.95 -2.02
CA VAL A 47 0.48 9.86 -0.55
C VAL A 47 -0.87 10.34 -0.04
N ASP A 48 -1.42 11.41 -0.61
CA ASP A 48 -2.70 12.00 -0.20
C ASP A 48 -3.87 11.07 -0.52
N VAL A 49 -3.88 10.47 -1.71
CA VAL A 49 -4.91 9.49 -2.11
C VAL A 49 -4.86 8.25 -1.22
N HIS A 50 -3.67 7.70 -0.96
CA HIS A 50 -3.52 6.59 -0.01
C HIS A 50 -4.05 6.96 1.38
N ASN A 51 -3.65 8.11 1.93
CA ASN A 51 -4.08 8.56 3.24
C ASN A 51 -5.58 8.90 3.28
N ALA A 52 -6.20 9.33 2.18
CA ALA A 52 -7.64 9.52 2.09
C ALA A 52 -8.37 8.18 2.27
N TYR A 53 -7.96 7.14 1.55
CA TYR A 53 -8.54 5.80 1.69
C TYR A 53 -8.30 5.19 3.06
N ARG A 54 -7.08 5.30 3.60
CA ARG A 54 -6.71 4.80 4.93
C ARG A 54 -7.53 5.44 6.06
N ARG A 55 -7.93 6.71 5.92
CA ARG A 55 -8.81 7.41 6.88
C ARG A 55 -10.28 6.99 6.79
N ALA A 56 -10.70 6.46 5.65
CA ALA A 56 -12.10 6.16 5.34
C ALA A 56 -12.45 4.67 5.44
N VAL A 57 -11.54 3.83 5.95
CA VAL A 57 -11.75 2.39 6.07
C VAL A 57 -12.93 2.07 6.98
N GLU A 58 -13.69 1.04 6.59
CA GLU A 58 -14.77 0.48 7.40
C GLU A 58 -14.53 -1.01 7.67
N PRO A 59 -14.57 -1.46 8.94
CA PRO A 59 -14.71 -0.63 10.16
C PRO A 59 -13.50 0.30 10.38
N THR A 60 -13.69 1.38 11.12
CA THR A 60 -12.64 2.35 11.44
C THR A 60 -11.47 1.66 12.16
N ALA A 61 -10.23 2.00 11.82
CA ALA A 61 -9.03 1.41 12.42
C ALA A 61 -8.42 2.31 13.51
N SER A 62 -7.99 1.73 14.64
CA SER A 62 -7.29 2.49 15.71
C SER A 62 -5.81 2.70 15.42
N ASN A 63 -5.19 1.76 14.69
CA ASN A 63 -3.75 1.66 14.55
C ASN A 63 -3.25 1.98 13.12
N MET A 64 -4.06 2.67 12.31
CA MET A 64 -3.70 3.00 10.93
C MET A 64 -2.59 4.06 10.89
N LEU A 65 -1.37 3.65 10.50
CA LEU A 65 -0.27 4.61 10.36
C LEU A 65 -0.49 5.55 9.18
N LYS A 66 -0.12 6.81 9.34
CA LYS A 66 -0.11 7.78 8.25
C LYS A 66 1.02 7.42 7.27
N MET A 67 0.69 7.35 6.00
CA MET A 67 1.64 7.06 4.94
C MET A 67 2.42 8.33 4.56
N VAL A 68 3.71 8.19 4.30
CA VAL A 68 4.60 9.23 3.81
C VAL A 68 5.34 8.78 2.56
N ASN A 69 5.86 9.73 1.78
CA ASN A 69 6.64 9.39 0.61
C ASN A 69 7.97 8.74 1.02
N HIS A 70 8.35 7.68 0.32
CA HIS A 70 9.59 6.97 0.56
C HIS A 70 10.79 7.78 0.05
N SER A 71 11.77 8.01 0.93
CA SER A 71 13.04 8.60 0.53
C SER A 71 13.91 7.55 -0.19
N LEU A 72 14.46 7.91 -1.35
CA LEU A 72 15.43 7.09 -2.11
C LEU A 72 16.58 6.54 -1.26
N ILE A 73 16.96 7.23 -0.19
CA ILE A 73 18.03 6.81 0.75
C ILE A 73 17.63 5.54 1.51
N ILE A 74 16.35 5.43 1.88
CA ILE A 74 15.81 4.33 2.67
C ILE A 74 15.66 3.07 1.78
N HIS A 75 15.43 3.23 0.47
CA HIS A 75 15.33 2.12 -0.49
C HIS A 75 16.60 1.27 -0.55
N ILE A 76 17.76 1.93 -0.65
CA ILE A 76 19.08 1.27 -0.77
C ILE A 76 19.43 0.52 0.53
N LEU A 77 19.08 1.11 1.68
CA LEU A 77 19.30 0.52 3.00
C LEU A 77 18.40 -0.70 3.23
N ASN A 78 17.11 -0.60 2.90
CA ASN A 78 16.14 -1.68 3.08
C ASN A 78 16.38 -2.87 2.14
N MET A 79 16.88 -2.61 0.93
CA MET A 79 17.26 -3.65 -0.02
C MET A 79 18.39 -4.55 0.51
N HIS A 80 19.31 -3.98 1.30
CA HIS A 80 20.38 -4.74 1.98
C HIS A 80 19.91 -5.46 3.24
N LEU A 81 18.89 -4.95 3.92
CA LEU A 81 18.42 -5.46 5.23
C LEU A 81 17.32 -6.53 5.14
N ARG A 82 16.93 -6.98 3.93
CA ARG A 82 15.85 -7.97 3.71
C ARG A 82 14.53 -7.61 4.40
N TYR A 83 14.20 -6.32 4.42
CA TYR A 83 12.93 -5.87 4.99
C TYR A 83 11.75 -6.29 4.10
N GLU A 84 10.63 -6.67 4.72
CA GLU A 84 9.42 -7.07 4.00
C GLU A 84 8.81 -5.86 3.27
N MET A 85 8.79 -5.91 1.94
CA MET A 85 8.18 -4.90 1.08
C MET A 85 6.96 -5.47 0.38
N GLY A 86 5.87 -4.73 0.41
CA GLY A 86 4.66 -5.01 -0.35
C GLY A 86 4.75 -4.40 -1.73
N GLU A 87 3.94 -4.90 -2.66
CA GLU A 87 3.97 -4.48 -4.06
C GLU A 87 2.56 -4.49 -4.64
N ASN A 88 2.14 -3.37 -5.24
CA ASN A 88 0.96 -3.29 -6.09
C ASN A 88 1.38 -2.94 -7.51
N LEU A 89 0.72 -3.55 -8.50
CA LEU A 89 1.01 -3.37 -9.91
C LEU A 89 -0.25 -3.07 -10.72
N PHE A 90 -0.06 -2.30 -11.78
CA PHE A 90 -1.14 -1.97 -12.71
C PHE A 90 -0.58 -1.86 -14.13
N LYS A 91 -1.26 -2.51 -15.09
CA LYS A 91 -0.90 -2.48 -16.51
C LYS A 91 -2.03 -1.82 -17.29
N ALA A 92 -1.66 -0.91 -18.19
CA ALA A 92 -2.59 -0.21 -19.06
C ALA A 92 -2.09 -0.10 -20.51
N SER A 93 -3.01 0.09 -21.44
CA SER A 93 -2.71 0.44 -22.84
C SER A 93 -2.65 1.94 -23.09
N ALA A 94 -2.98 2.76 -22.09
CA ALA A 94 -2.97 4.21 -22.11
C ALA A 94 -2.40 4.73 -20.78
N VAL A 95 -2.07 6.02 -20.74
CA VAL A 95 -1.66 6.67 -19.50
C VAL A 95 -2.90 6.96 -18.66
N TYR A 96 -2.80 6.62 -17.38
CA TYR A 96 -3.74 6.98 -16.31
C TYR A 96 -3.05 7.82 -15.24
N SER A 97 -3.83 8.66 -14.56
CA SER A 97 -3.36 9.39 -13.38
C SER A 97 -3.04 8.43 -12.24
N TRP A 98 -2.21 8.86 -11.28
CA TRP A 98 -1.93 8.04 -10.10
C TRP A 98 -3.18 7.85 -9.24
N THR A 99 -4.04 8.87 -9.15
CA THR A 99 -5.37 8.75 -8.56
C THR A 99 -6.17 7.60 -9.18
N ASP A 100 -6.29 7.52 -10.52
CA ASP A 100 -7.06 6.45 -11.17
C ASP A 100 -6.47 5.06 -10.92
N VAL A 101 -5.15 4.94 -10.93
CA VAL A 101 -4.44 3.69 -10.65
C VAL A 101 -4.70 3.22 -9.21
N ILE A 102 -4.60 4.12 -8.23
CA ILE A 102 -4.86 3.79 -6.82
C ILE A 102 -6.34 3.49 -6.60
N ASN A 103 -7.25 4.20 -7.27
CA ASN A 103 -8.68 3.92 -7.23
C ASN A 103 -8.99 2.52 -7.76
N ALA A 104 -8.30 2.08 -8.83
CA ALA A 104 -8.44 0.73 -9.36
C ALA A 104 -8.01 -0.33 -8.34
N TRP A 105 -6.86 -0.14 -7.67
CA TRP A 105 -6.43 -1.02 -6.58
C TRP A 105 -7.41 -1.03 -5.40
N HIS A 106 -7.89 0.14 -4.99
CA HIS A 106 -8.85 0.27 -3.89
C HIS A 106 -10.21 -0.35 -4.22
N SER A 107 -10.63 -0.37 -5.49
CA SER A 107 -11.94 -0.88 -5.91
C SER A 107 -12.20 -2.34 -5.57
N GLU A 108 -11.15 -3.12 -5.27
CA GLU A 108 -11.28 -4.49 -4.76
C GLU A 108 -11.99 -4.56 -3.40
N VAL A 109 -12.16 -3.43 -2.69
CA VAL A 109 -12.99 -3.34 -1.48
C VAL A 109 -14.40 -3.87 -1.69
N ASN A 110 -14.95 -3.77 -2.91
CA ASN A 110 -16.27 -4.29 -3.25
C ASN A 110 -16.38 -5.82 -3.12
N ASN A 111 -15.24 -6.52 -3.08
CA ASN A 111 -15.13 -7.97 -2.91
C ASN A 111 -14.67 -8.35 -1.51
N TYR A 112 -14.48 -7.38 -0.62
CA TYR A 112 -13.92 -7.57 0.70
C TYR A 112 -14.96 -7.35 1.79
N GLU A 113 -15.00 -8.26 2.77
CA GLU A 113 -15.75 -8.08 4.00
C GLU A 113 -14.82 -8.29 5.20
N TYR A 114 -14.83 -7.36 6.14
CA TYR A 114 -14.10 -7.50 7.39
C TYR A 114 -14.91 -8.36 8.38
N PRO A 115 -14.31 -9.33 9.11
CA PRO A 115 -12.94 -9.86 9.02
C PRO A 115 -12.82 -11.06 8.05
N THR A 116 -13.85 -11.37 7.27
CA THR A 116 -13.92 -12.59 6.45
C THR A 116 -12.87 -12.66 5.33
N GLY A 117 -12.52 -11.52 4.74
CA GLY A 117 -11.67 -11.47 3.54
C GLY A 117 -12.49 -11.41 2.25
N SER A 118 -12.09 -12.19 1.25
CA SER A 118 -12.77 -12.20 -0.06
C SER A 118 -14.12 -12.92 0.06
N THR A 119 -15.21 -12.25 -0.32
CA THR A 119 -16.58 -12.79 -0.19
C THR A 119 -17.00 -13.66 -1.37
N ASN A 120 -16.31 -13.51 -2.51
CA ASN A 120 -16.67 -14.13 -3.77
C ASN A 120 -15.47 -14.80 -4.48
N GLY A 121 -14.34 -14.95 -3.77
CA GLY A 121 -13.10 -15.52 -4.31
C GLY A 121 -12.35 -14.60 -5.28
N GLN A 122 -12.80 -13.36 -5.48
CA GLN A 122 -12.05 -12.38 -6.26
C GLN A 122 -10.84 -11.84 -5.49
N VAL A 123 -9.91 -11.26 -6.25
CA VAL A 123 -8.69 -10.66 -5.72
C VAL A 123 -9.04 -9.44 -4.87
N ILE A 124 -8.40 -9.36 -3.70
CA ILE A 124 -8.51 -8.26 -2.73
C ILE A 124 -7.13 -7.75 -2.26
N GLY A 125 -6.06 -8.28 -2.85
CA GLY A 125 -4.69 -8.05 -2.37
C GLY A 125 -4.24 -6.61 -2.53
N HIS A 126 -4.62 -5.95 -3.63
CA HIS A 126 -4.24 -4.57 -3.86
C HIS A 126 -4.95 -3.64 -2.88
N TYR A 127 -6.24 -3.85 -2.66
CA TYR A 127 -6.99 -3.09 -1.65
C TYR A 127 -6.36 -3.25 -0.26
N ILE A 128 -6.11 -4.49 0.17
CA ILE A 128 -5.52 -4.77 1.48
C ILE A 128 -4.18 -4.08 1.65
N GLN A 129 -3.36 -4.02 0.60
CA GLN A 129 -2.08 -3.33 0.65
C GLN A 129 -2.24 -1.80 0.77
N VAL A 130 -3.18 -1.19 0.03
CA VAL A 130 -3.48 0.25 0.13
C VAL A 130 -3.85 0.63 1.58
N VAL A 131 -4.62 -0.22 2.25
CA VAL A 131 -5.12 0.02 3.62
C VAL A 131 -4.35 -0.74 4.71
N TRP A 132 -3.13 -1.22 4.43
CA TRP A 132 -2.37 -2.01 5.40
C TRP A 132 -1.86 -1.16 6.57
N TYR A 133 -2.28 -1.46 7.81
CA TYR A 133 -2.05 -0.57 8.97
C TYR A 133 -0.57 -0.19 9.18
N SER A 134 0.35 -1.15 9.04
CA SER A 134 1.78 -0.95 9.32
C SER A 134 2.56 -0.37 8.16
N SER A 135 1.97 -0.29 6.96
CA SER A 135 2.62 0.27 5.78
C SER A 135 2.57 1.79 5.83
N TYR A 136 3.68 2.40 6.27
CA TYR A 136 3.75 3.84 6.50
C TYR A 136 4.62 4.58 5.48
N GLU A 137 5.31 3.89 4.58
CA GLU A 137 6.02 4.52 3.46
C GLU A 137 5.58 3.90 2.14
N VAL A 138 5.44 4.74 1.11
CA VAL A 138 5.15 4.31 -0.26
C VAL A 138 6.08 5.00 -1.25
N GLY A 139 6.57 4.25 -2.23
CA GLY A 139 7.33 4.77 -3.36
C GLY A 139 6.86 4.12 -4.65
N CYS A 140 6.59 4.93 -5.67
CA CYS A 140 5.98 4.45 -6.91
C CYS A 140 6.75 4.87 -8.16
N ALA A 141 6.53 4.12 -9.24
CA ALA A 141 7.11 4.39 -10.54
C ALA A 141 6.17 3.96 -11.67
N VAL A 142 6.31 4.60 -12.82
CA VAL A 142 5.64 4.23 -14.06
C VAL A 142 6.68 4.06 -15.17
N ALA A 143 6.51 3.06 -16.01
CA ALA A 143 7.36 2.79 -17.17
C ALA A 143 6.50 2.47 -18.40
N GLN A 144 6.88 3.01 -19.55
CA GLN A 144 6.33 2.60 -20.83
C GLN A 144 7.17 1.46 -21.41
N CYS A 145 6.54 0.34 -21.74
CA CYS A 145 7.14 -0.77 -22.47
C CYS A 145 6.34 -1.03 -23.75
N GLY A 146 6.86 -0.59 -24.90
CA GLY A 146 6.14 -0.65 -26.18
C GLY A 146 4.88 0.22 -26.17
N SER A 147 3.73 -0.39 -26.49
CA SER A 147 2.41 0.26 -26.44
C SER A 147 1.71 0.14 -25.07
N SER A 148 2.37 -0.44 -24.07
CA SER A 148 1.82 -0.62 -22.72
C SER A 148 2.52 0.26 -21.70
N TYR A 149 1.79 0.62 -20.65
CA TYR A 149 2.26 1.34 -19.47
C TYR A 149 2.15 0.45 -18.25
N PHE A 150 3.19 0.41 -17.45
CA PHE A 150 3.29 -0.37 -16.22
C PHE A 150 3.51 0.58 -15.06
N TYR A 151 2.64 0.51 -14.07
CA TYR A 151 2.68 1.26 -12.83
C TYR A 151 2.97 0.30 -11.69
N GLY A 152 3.78 0.74 -10.73
CA GLY A 152 4.05 -0.04 -9.53
C GLY A 152 4.31 0.85 -8.33
N CYS A 153 3.85 0.39 -7.16
CA CYS A 153 4.16 0.99 -5.86
C CYS A 153 4.74 -0.07 -4.93
N HIS A 154 5.79 0.30 -4.20
CA HIS A 154 6.32 -0.46 -3.08
C HIS A 154 5.91 0.15 -1.76
N TYR A 155 5.62 -0.72 -0.80
CA TYR A 155 5.15 -0.34 0.52
C TYR A 155 6.14 -0.87 1.57
N TYR A 156 6.65 0.01 2.42
CA TYR A 156 7.54 -0.38 3.50
C TYR A 156 6.77 -1.05 4.65
N ARG A 157 7.36 -2.06 5.29
CA ARG A 157 6.76 -2.83 6.39
C ARG A 157 5.39 -3.43 6.01
N ALA A 158 5.32 -3.98 4.81
CA ALA A 158 4.14 -4.70 4.36
C ALA A 158 4.38 -6.21 4.43
N LYS A 159 3.31 -6.97 4.70
CA LYS A 159 3.37 -8.42 4.84
C LYS A 159 3.48 -9.11 3.49
N CYS A 160 4.29 -10.17 3.39
CA CYS A 160 4.37 -11.03 2.21
C CYS A 160 3.00 -11.63 1.83
N ILE A 161 2.70 -11.61 0.52
CA ILE A 161 1.47 -12.05 -0.19
C ILE A 161 1.07 -13.53 0.02
N SER A 162 1.76 -14.31 0.87
CA SER A 162 1.42 -15.73 1.11
C SER A 162 0.41 -15.96 2.24
N VAL A 163 -0.08 -14.91 2.91
CA VAL A 163 -1.17 -15.03 3.88
C VAL A 163 -2.22 -13.96 3.60
N PHE A 164 -3.05 -14.22 2.57
CA PHE A 164 -4.39 -13.66 2.61
C PHE A 164 -5.03 -14.09 3.93
N THR A 165 -5.55 -13.11 4.66
CA THR A 165 -6.37 -13.23 5.87
C THR A 165 -5.66 -13.68 7.16
N ASN A 166 -5.46 -12.71 8.06
CA ASN A 166 -6.00 -12.87 9.41
C ASN A 166 -6.31 -11.49 9.99
N PRO A 167 -7.30 -10.74 9.48
CA PRO A 167 -7.80 -9.54 10.15
C PRO A 167 -8.23 -9.89 11.60
N CYS A 168 -8.23 -8.89 12.48
CA CYS A 168 -8.58 -9.13 13.87
C CYS A 168 -10.08 -9.48 13.98
N PRO A 169 -10.46 -10.66 14.50
CA PRO A 169 -11.88 -10.98 14.68
C PRO A 169 -12.52 -10.18 15.82
N TYR A 170 -11.70 -9.52 16.65
CA TYR A 170 -12.13 -8.73 17.79
C TYR A 170 -12.21 -7.26 17.41
N ILE A 171 -13.09 -6.53 18.10
CA ILE A 171 -13.30 -5.09 17.90
C ILE A 171 -13.09 -4.37 19.22
N ASN A 172 -12.28 -3.30 19.19
CA ASN A 172 -12.13 -2.41 20.32
C ASN A 172 -13.36 -1.51 20.47
N THR A 173 -13.79 -1.28 21.70
CA THR A 173 -14.87 -0.34 22.00
C THR A 173 -14.40 1.11 21.99
N PHE A 174 -13.10 1.33 22.29
CA PHE A 174 -12.50 2.66 22.38
C PHE A 174 -11.28 2.78 21.48
N SER A 175 -11.01 3.99 20.99
CA SER A 175 -9.85 4.28 20.15
C SER A 175 -8.53 4.29 20.93
N ASN A 176 -8.57 4.61 22.23
CA ASN A 176 -7.39 4.70 23.10
C ASN A 176 -7.03 3.37 23.78
N CYS A 177 -7.46 2.25 23.21
CA CYS A 177 -7.22 0.92 23.79
C CYS A 177 -5.74 0.55 23.90
N ASP A 178 -4.87 1.10 23.04
CA ASP A 178 -3.43 0.90 23.13
C ASP A 178 -2.84 1.62 24.36
N GLU A 179 -3.30 2.84 24.65
CA GLU A 179 -2.92 3.59 25.87
C GLU A 179 -3.43 2.87 27.14
N LEU A 180 -4.67 2.37 27.10
CA LEU A 180 -5.24 1.60 28.21
C LEU A 180 -4.48 0.30 28.47
N LYS A 181 -4.02 -0.39 27.42
CA LYS A 181 -3.15 -1.56 27.52
C LYS A 181 -1.81 -1.21 28.16
N GLU A 182 -1.20 -0.08 27.81
CA GLU A 182 0.06 0.37 28.42
C GLU A 182 -0.12 0.72 29.91
N MET A 183 -1.24 1.34 30.26
CA MET A 183 -1.50 1.79 31.64
C MET A 183 -1.90 0.66 32.59
N ALA A 184 -2.78 -0.25 32.16
CA ALA A 184 -3.43 -1.21 33.04
C ALA A 184 -3.25 -2.69 32.63
N THR A 185 -2.54 -2.94 31.52
CA THR A 185 -2.32 -4.27 30.91
C THR A 185 -3.62 -4.98 30.47
N CYS A 186 -3.46 -6.07 29.72
CA CYS A 186 -4.57 -6.90 29.28
C CYS A 186 -5.14 -7.81 30.39
N ASP A 187 -4.51 -7.84 31.56
CA ASP A 187 -5.00 -8.59 32.73
C ASP A 187 -6.12 -7.82 33.46
N HIS A 188 -6.20 -6.50 33.24
CA HIS A 188 -7.25 -5.67 33.83
C HIS A 188 -8.60 -5.97 33.17
N SER A 189 -9.61 -6.31 33.99
CA SER A 189 -10.93 -6.77 33.53
C SER A 189 -11.61 -5.83 32.52
N LEU A 190 -11.56 -4.51 32.76
CA LEU A 190 -12.13 -3.52 31.83
C LEU A 190 -11.34 -3.43 30.52
N VAL A 191 -10.02 -3.58 30.55
CA VAL A 191 -9.18 -3.50 29.34
C VAL A 191 -9.40 -4.77 28.50
N SER A 192 -9.39 -5.94 29.13
CA SER A 192 -9.69 -7.21 28.46
C SER A 192 -11.08 -7.20 27.79
N GLN A 193 -12.09 -6.63 28.47
CA GLN A 193 -13.45 -6.58 27.96
C GLN A 193 -13.66 -5.53 26.85
N TRP A 194 -13.10 -4.32 27.00
CA TRP A 194 -13.37 -3.20 26.11
C TRP A 194 -12.33 -3.05 24.99
N CYS A 195 -11.14 -3.65 25.15
CA CYS A 195 -10.03 -3.59 24.22
C CYS A 195 -9.54 -4.97 23.75
N PRO A 196 -10.44 -5.90 23.38
CA PRO A 196 -10.04 -7.27 23.04
C PRO A 196 -9.15 -7.32 21.79
N ALA A 197 -9.30 -6.39 20.86
CA ALA A 197 -8.48 -6.36 19.65
C ALA A 197 -7.03 -5.91 19.95
N SER A 198 -6.82 -4.88 20.76
CA SER A 198 -5.47 -4.47 21.19
C SER A 198 -4.74 -5.55 22.02
N CYS A 199 -5.50 -6.40 22.72
CA CYS A 199 -4.94 -7.48 23.52
C CYS A 199 -4.66 -8.77 22.74
N LEU A 200 -5.43 -9.07 21.69
CA LEU A 200 -5.41 -10.37 21.01
C LEU A 200 -4.89 -10.33 19.57
N CYS A 201 -4.60 -9.14 19.03
CA CYS A 201 -4.30 -8.95 17.61
C CYS A 201 -3.07 -8.07 17.34
N GLU A 202 -1.94 -8.39 17.99
CA GLU A 202 -0.71 -7.56 17.98
C GLU A 202 -0.14 -7.27 16.57
N ASP A 203 -0.42 -8.11 15.57
CA ASP A 203 0.08 -7.95 14.18
C ASP A 203 -1.03 -7.75 13.13
N LYS A 204 -2.19 -7.21 13.51
CA LYS A 204 -3.36 -7.09 12.62
C LYS A 204 -3.94 -5.67 12.60
N ILE A 205 -4.78 -5.40 11.61
CA ILE A 205 -5.63 -4.19 11.62
C ILE A 205 -6.58 -4.32 12.82
N VAL A 206 -6.52 -3.34 13.74
CA VAL A 206 -7.32 -3.29 14.97
C VAL A 206 -8.55 -2.40 14.70
N PRO A 207 -9.76 -2.98 14.61
CA PRO A 207 -10.97 -2.23 14.29
C PRO A 207 -11.57 -1.63 15.57
N ILE A 208 -12.23 -0.48 15.44
CA ILE A 208 -12.96 0.20 16.51
C ILE A 208 -14.46 0.18 16.18
N ALA A 209 -15.29 -0.13 17.17
CA ALA A 209 -16.73 -0.02 17.06
C ALA A 209 -17.13 1.46 16.96
N ARG A 210 -17.88 1.84 15.91
CA ARG A 210 -18.55 3.15 15.88
C ARG A 210 -19.58 3.18 17.02
N LYS A 211 -19.38 4.02 18.03
CA LYS A 211 -20.42 4.43 18.98
C LYS A 211 -20.87 5.85 18.64
#